data_AF-A0A317F221-F1
#
_entry.id   AF-A0A317F221-F1
#
_cell.length_a   1.000
_cell.length_b   1.000
_cell.length_c   1.000
_cell.angle_alpha   90.00
_cell.angle_beta   90.00
_cell.angle_gamma   90.00
#
_symmetry.space_group_name_H-M   'P 1'
#
loop_
_entity.id
_entity.type
_entity.pdbx_description
1 polymer ?
#
loop_
_entity_poly.entity_id
_entity_poly.type
_entity_poly.pdbx_seq_one_letter_code
_entity_poly.pdbx_strand_id
1 'polypeptide(L)' 'MSLLKYAILGAAAVYGFKYATKKRETDGKSIIDDIRDNAPDFINKAKEYGNRVKKDYTQTSDLY' A
#
# COMPACT_ATOMS: atom_id res chain seq x y z
N MET A 1 5.33 -9.91 -23.37
CA MET A 1 5.83 -8.53 -23.53
C MET A 1 6.04 -7.90 -22.16
N SER A 2 7.29 -7.82 -21.69
CA SER A 2 7.61 -7.42 -20.32
C SER A 2 7.63 -5.90 -20.09
N LEU A 3 7.90 -5.09 -21.11
CA LEU A 3 8.02 -3.63 -20.97
C LEU A 3 6.69 -2.95 -20.62
N LEU A 4 5.58 -3.34 -21.26
CA LEU A 4 4.27 -2.72 -21.04
C LEU A 4 3.77 -2.90 -19.59
N LYS A 5 3.97 -4.09 -18.99
CA LYS A 5 3.61 -4.33 -17.59
C LYS A 5 4.41 -3.43 -16.63
N TYR A 6 5.70 -3.22 -16.89
CA TYR A 6 6.53 -2.35 -16.05
C TYR A 6 6.18 -0.88 -16.25
N ALA A 7 5.82 -0.46 -17.47
CA ALA A 7 5.35 0.88 -17.74
C ALA A 7 4.03 1.19 -17.00
N ILE A 8 3.09 0.24 -16.99
CA ILE A 8 1.82 0.38 -16.24
C ILE A 8 2.09 0.45 -14.73
N LEU A 9 2.96 -0.41 -14.20
CA LEU A 9 3.35 -0.36 -12.78
C LEU A 9 4.02 0.97 -12.41
N GLY A 10 4.92 1.48 -13.27
CA GLY A 10 5.56 2.78 -13.08
C GLY A 10 4.55 3.92 -13.08
N ALA A 11 3.62 3.92 -14.04
CA ALA A 11 2.57 4.93 -14.12
C ALA A 11 1.65 4.92 -12.89
N ALA A 12 1.24 3.73 -12.43
CA ALA A 12 0.43 3.57 -11.23
C ALA A 12 1.16 4.06 -9.97
N ALA A 13 2.46 3.74 -9.83
CA ALA A 13 3.27 4.19 -8.72
C ALA A 13 3.40 5.73 -8.69
N VAL A 14 3.67 6.36 -9.83
CA VAL A 14 3.79 7.82 -9.93
C VAL A 14 2.45 8.51 -9.63
N TYR A 15 1.36 8.03 -10.19
CA TYR A 15 0.03 8.60 -9.96
C TYR A 15 -0.41 8.41 -8.51
N GLY A 16 -0.17 7.23 -7.94
CA GLY A 16 -0.43 6.92 -6.54
C GLY A 16 0.38 7.82 -5.60
N PHE A 17 1.67 8.01 -5.88
CA PHE A 17 2.52 8.91 -5.09
C PHE A 17 2.05 10.36 -5.17
N LYS A 18 1.71 10.85 -6.36
CA LYS A 18 1.17 12.20 -6.56
C LYS A 18 -0.14 12.40 -5.77
N TYR A 19 -1.01 11.40 -5.75
CA TYR A 19 -2.25 11.47 -4.99
C TYR A 19 -1.99 11.40 -3.48
N ALA A 20 -1.10 10.51 -3.03
CA ALA A 20 -0.77 10.35 -1.62
C ALA A 20 -0.11 11.59 -1.00
N THR A 21 0.66 12.34 -1.80
CA THR A 21 1.31 13.60 -1.40
C THR A 21 0.44 14.83 -1.59
N LYS A 22 -0.69 14.71 -2.31
CA LYS A 22 -1.61 15.82 -2.51
C LYS A 22 -2.23 16.22 -1.17
N LYS A 23 -2.11 17.50 -0.83
CA LYS A 23 -2.76 18.09 0.35
C LYS A 23 -4.26 18.19 0.12
N ARG A 24 -5.04 17.82 1.14
CA ARG A 24 -6.49 17.95 1.16
C ARG A 24 -6.87 19.39 1.49
N GLU A 25 -7.98 19.86 0.93
CA GLU A 25 -8.52 21.20 1.19
C GLU A 25 -9.15 21.32 2.58
N THR A 26 -9.51 20.19 3.20
CA THR A 26 -10.18 20.13 4.50
C THR A 26 -9.28 20.48 5.68
N ASP A 27 -8.04 19.99 5.68
CA ASP A 27 -7.12 20.05 6.82
C ASP A 27 -5.68 20.41 6.41
N GLY A 28 -5.41 20.60 5.11
CA GLY A 28 -4.09 20.92 4.59
C GLY A 28 -3.06 19.78 4.70
N LYS A 29 -3.47 18.61 5.18
CA LYS A 29 -2.63 17.41 5.30
C LYS A 29 -2.76 16.51 4.09
N SER A 30 -1.73 15.72 3.82
CA SER A 30 -1.74 14.68 2.79
C SER A 30 -1.83 13.28 3.39
N ILE A 31 -2.16 12.27 2.57
CA ILE A 31 -2.22 10.88 3.02
C ILE A 31 -0.85 10.43 3.57
N ILE A 32 0.25 10.92 2.98
CA ILE A 32 1.59 10.61 3.47
C ILE A 32 1.89 11.27 4.83
N ASP A 33 1.33 12.46 5.08
CA ASP A 33 1.44 13.10 6.39
C ASP A 33 0.68 12.31 7.45
N ASP A 34 -0.52 11.82 7.13
CA ASP A 34 -1.28 10.95 8.05
C ASP A 34 -0.54 9.63 8.33
N ILE A 35 0.06 9.03 7.30
CA ILE A 35 0.88 7.82 7.47
C ILE A 35 2.10 8.11 8.32
N ARG A 36 2.72 9.29 8.18
CA ARG A 36 3.87 9.70 9.00
C ARG A 36 3.49 9.93 10.44
N ASP A 37 2.37 10.62 10.68
CA ASP A 37 1.84 10.91 12.02
C ASP A 37 1.42 9.61 12.73
N ASN A 38 0.93 8.61 11.98
CA ASN A 38 0.49 7.30 12.48
C ASN A 38 1.44 6.15 12.13
N ALA A 39 2.72 6.46 11.82
CA ALA A 39 3.69 5.51 11.27
C ALA A 39 3.83 4.19 12.05
N PRO A 40 3.96 4.19 13.40
CA PRO A 40 4.09 2.93 14.13
C PRO A 40 2.85 2.03 13.97
N ASP A 41 1.64 2.60 13.97
CA ASP A 41 0.40 1.85 13.81
C ASP A 41 0.20 1.33 12.39
N PHE A 42 0.57 2.11 11.38
CA PHE A 42 0.51 1.67 9.98
C PHE A 42 1.45 0.49 9.71
N ILE A 43 2.67 0.52 10.27
CA ILE A 43 3.62 -0.60 10.15
C ILE A 43 3.06 -1.85 10.82
N ASN A 44 2.47 -1.72 12.02
CA ASN A 44 1.87 -2.85 12.73
C ASN A 44 0.69 -3.44 11.96
N LYS A 45 -0.23 -2.60 11.46
CA LYS A 45 -1.36 -3.05 10.63
C LYS A 45 -0.91 -3.71 9.33
N ALA A 46 0.11 -3.16 8.66
CA ALA A 46 0.66 -3.75 7.44
C ALA A 46 1.27 -5.14 7.70
N LYS A 47 1.99 -5.31 8.82
CA LYS A 47 2.53 -6.61 9.24
C LYS A 47 1.42 -7.62 9.56
N GLU A 48 0.41 -7.21 10.32
CA GLU A 48 -0.74 -8.08 10.62
C GLU A 48 -1.49 -8.52 9.37
N TYR A 49 -1.70 -7.60 8.43
CA TYR A 49 -2.34 -7.90 7.16
C TYR A 49 -1.50 -8.89 6.34
N GLY A 50 -0.19 -8.66 6.23
CA GLY A 50 0.73 -9.59 5.56
C GLY A 50 0.74 -10.98 6.20
N ASN A 51 0.74 -11.05 7.53
CA ASN A 51 0.64 -12.31 8.27
C ASN A 51 -0.69 -13.02 8.02
N ARG A 52 -1.80 -12.29 7.93
CA ARG A 52 -3.12 -12.86 7.62
C ARG A 52 -3.16 -13.44 6.21
N VAL A 53 -2.74 -12.67 5.22
CA VAL A 53 -2.67 -13.13 3.82
C VAL A 53 -1.77 -14.36 3.69
N LYS A 54 -0.60 -14.33 4.35
CA LYS A 54 0.31 -15.48 4.38
C LYS A 54 -0.35 -16.70 5.03
N LYS A 55 -1.03 -16.52 6.17
CA LYS A 55 -1.74 -17.59 6.87
C LYS A 55 -2.86 -18.17 6.02
N ASP A 56 -3.67 -17.33 5.37
CA ASP A 56 -4.77 -17.77 4.51
C ASP A 56 -4.24 -18.52 3.28
N TYR A 57 -3.14 -18.04 2.69
CA TYR A 57 -2.44 -18.72 1.59
C TYR A 57 -1.91 -20.09 2.03
N THR A 58 -1.22 -20.16 3.17
CA THR A 58 -0.71 -21.42 3.72
C THR A 58 -1.83 -22.39 4.09
N GLN A 59 -2.92 -21.91 4.70
CA GLN A 59 -4.10 -22.76 4.97
C GLN A 59 -4.74 -23.31 3.69
N THR A 60 -4.84 -22.50 2.65
CA THR A 60 -5.41 -22.94 1.38
C THR A 60 -4.49 -23.91 0.65
N SER A 61 -3.16 -23.72 0.74
CA SER A 61 -2.18 -24.63 0.13
C SER A 61 -1.99 -25.94 0.89
N ASP A 62 -2.20 -25.97 2.21
CA ASP A 62 -2.11 -27.19 3.00
C ASP A 62 -3.37 -28.09 2.87
N LEU A 63 -4.46 -27.55 2.30
CA LEU A 63 -5.71 -28.25 2.03
C LEU A 63 -5.80 -28.91 0.64
N TYR A 64 -4.79 -28.71 -0.23
CA TYR A 64 -4.70 -29.23 -1.60
C TYR A 64 -3.38 -29.97 -1.83
#